data_AF-H1KBY3-F1
#
_entry.id   AF-H1KBY3-F1
#
_cell.length_a   1.000
_cell.length_b   1.000
_cell.length_c   1.000
_cell.angle_alpha   90.00
_cell.angle_beta   90.00
_cell.angle_gamma   90.00
#
_symmetry.space_group_name_H-M   'P 1'
#
loop_
_entity.id
_entity.type
_entity.pdbx_description
1 polymer ?
#
loop_
_entity_poly.entity_id
_entity_poly.type
_entity_poly.pdbx_seq_one_letter_code
_entity_poly.pdbx_strand_id
1 'polypeptide(L)'
;MADRFEARGREVLPADYLRTAGGELVPGEDFATKTLPAILDTLANPDALAADASRDRLDLAKDAGSLEMALDTAEAIQAADGLERMLAHQLATAHVAAMKAAAVMGQQLDYADRTIGAERQAACVEATRMAGAFAKLTGSFQAGMQTLQRVRSGGRQTVVVQYNTVGEGGQAVIGAQQHVGGGGRRRKGRGGQGA
;
A
#
# COMPACT_ATOMS: atom_id res chain seq x y z
N MET A 1 -19.51 -30.34 3.06
CA MET A 1 -19.58 -29.38 4.18
C MET A 1 -19.03 -28.02 3.74
N ALA A 2 -17.87 -27.98 3.07
CA ALA A 2 -17.32 -26.80 2.41
C ALA A 2 -18.32 -26.08 1.47
N ASP A 3 -19.02 -26.83 0.61
CA ASP A 3 -19.99 -26.25 -0.35
C ASP A 3 -21.15 -25.48 0.29
N ARG A 4 -21.55 -25.87 1.52
CA ARG A 4 -22.63 -25.21 2.26
C ARG A 4 -22.15 -23.92 2.93
N PHE A 5 -20.87 -23.86 3.28
CA PHE A 5 -20.20 -22.64 3.78
C PHE A 5 -19.87 -21.69 2.64
N GLU A 6 -19.43 -22.19 1.48
CA GLU A 6 -19.24 -21.36 0.27
C GLU A 6 -20.54 -20.72 -0.21
N ALA A 7 -21.66 -21.48 -0.21
CA ALA A 7 -22.95 -20.95 -0.63
C ALA A 7 -23.46 -19.83 0.29
N ARG A 8 -23.19 -19.91 1.59
CA ARG A 8 -23.52 -18.85 2.57
C ARG A 8 -22.54 -17.68 2.51
N GLY A 9 -21.28 -17.95 2.18
CA GLY A 9 -20.23 -16.94 2.05
C GLY A 9 -20.47 -15.96 0.90
N ARG A 10 -21.18 -16.37 -0.15
CA ARG A 10 -21.54 -15.54 -1.33
C ARG A 10 -22.83 -14.74 -1.16
N GLU A 11 -23.46 -14.78 0.00
CA GLU A 11 -24.64 -13.99 0.28
C GLU A 11 -24.25 -12.50 0.29
N VAL A 12 -24.81 -11.74 -0.65
CA VAL A 12 -24.56 -10.30 -0.78
C VAL A 12 -25.17 -9.62 0.42
N LEU A 13 -24.36 -8.86 1.15
CA LEU A 13 -24.83 -8.13 2.32
C LEU A 13 -25.73 -6.96 1.91
N PRO A 14 -26.70 -6.60 2.77
CA PRO A 14 -27.53 -5.42 2.55
C PRO A 14 -26.68 -4.14 2.46
N ALA A 15 -27.22 -3.14 1.75
CA ALA A 15 -26.49 -1.93 1.32
C ALA A 15 -26.04 -1.00 2.48
N ASP A 16 -26.46 -1.29 3.70
CA ASP A 16 -26.17 -0.60 4.96
C ASP A 16 -24.81 -1.00 5.59
N TYR A 17 -24.02 -1.86 4.94
CA TYR A 17 -22.61 -2.09 5.25
C TYR A 17 -21.73 -1.26 4.33
N LEU A 18 -21.67 0.05 4.55
CA LEU A 18 -21.02 0.98 3.63
C LEU A 18 -19.65 1.44 4.15
N ARG A 19 -18.66 1.40 3.25
CA ARG A 19 -17.21 1.63 3.43
C ARG A 19 -16.86 2.71 4.45
N THR A 20 -15.93 2.39 5.35
CA THR A 20 -15.32 3.35 6.30
C THR A 20 -13.84 3.60 6.01
N ALA A 21 -13.24 4.50 6.79
CA ALA A 21 -11.83 4.88 6.74
C ALA A 21 -10.92 3.67 6.49
N GLY A 22 -10.03 3.75 5.50
CA GLY A 22 -9.15 2.65 5.11
C GLY A 22 -9.80 1.60 4.20
N GLY A 23 -11.06 1.81 3.81
CA GLY A 23 -11.79 0.92 2.90
C GLY A 23 -12.25 -0.39 3.53
N GLU A 24 -12.38 -0.46 4.86
CA GLU A 24 -12.91 -1.60 5.64
C GLU A 24 -14.40 -1.39 6.01
N LEU A 25 -15.11 -2.46 6.39
CA LEU A 25 -16.55 -2.39 6.69
C LEU A 25 -16.84 -2.04 8.15
N VAL A 26 -17.79 -1.12 8.34
CA VAL A 26 -18.48 -0.83 9.62
C VAL A 26 -19.99 -0.72 9.27
N PRO A 27 -20.93 -0.99 10.19
CA PRO A 27 -22.34 -0.70 9.95
C PRO A 27 -22.50 0.79 9.61
N GLY A 28 -23.05 1.12 8.45
CA GLY A 28 -23.01 2.47 7.90
C GLY A 28 -24.28 2.86 7.16
N GLU A 29 -24.89 3.97 7.58
CA GLU A 29 -25.87 4.69 6.76
C GLU A 29 -25.16 5.35 5.55
N ASP A 30 -25.73 5.07 4.36
CA ASP A 30 -25.65 5.72 3.04
C ASP A 30 -24.34 6.33 2.51
N PHE A 31 -23.87 5.85 1.33
CA PHE A 31 -23.74 6.59 0.05
C PHE A 31 -23.02 5.82 -1.09
N ALA A 32 -23.37 6.08 -2.35
CA ALA A 32 -23.13 5.21 -3.51
C ALA A 32 -21.86 5.46 -4.39
N THR A 33 -21.25 4.33 -4.83
CA THR A 33 -20.49 3.92 -6.06
C THR A 33 -19.84 4.90 -7.08
N LYS A 34 -18.63 4.51 -7.57
CA LYS A 34 -18.29 4.07 -8.98
C LYS A 34 -16.77 3.83 -9.21
N THR A 35 -16.37 2.72 -9.87
CA THR A 35 -15.47 2.61 -11.09
C THR A 35 -14.60 1.32 -11.19
N LEU A 36 -14.68 0.65 -12.36
CA LEU A 36 -13.82 -0.38 -13.05
C LEU A 36 -13.62 -1.82 -12.49
N PRO A 37 -13.77 -2.89 -13.34
CA PRO A 37 -13.56 -4.28 -12.96
C PRO A 37 -12.22 -4.82 -13.49
N ALA A 38 -11.19 -4.81 -12.66
CA ALA A 38 -10.07 -5.75 -12.74
C ALA A 38 -9.40 -5.75 -11.36
N ILE A 39 -9.44 -6.91 -10.72
CA ILE A 39 -9.38 -7.10 -9.26
C ILE A 39 -10.69 -6.67 -8.61
N LEU A 40 -11.53 -7.67 -8.30
CA LEU A 40 -12.84 -7.45 -7.72
C LEU A 40 -12.65 -6.74 -6.38
N ASP A 41 -13.11 -5.51 -6.31
CA ASP A 41 -13.34 -4.81 -5.06
C ASP A 41 -14.34 -5.63 -4.23
N THR A 42 -13.80 -6.50 -3.38
CA THR A 42 -14.57 -7.38 -2.49
C THR A 42 -15.43 -6.60 -1.51
N LEU A 43 -15.25 -5.27 -1.38
CA LEU A 43 -16.05 -4.41 -0.50
C LEU A 43 -16.89 -3.37 -1.26
N ALA A 44 -16.91 -3.37 -2.60
CA ALA A 44 -17.92 -2.64 -3.38
C ALA A 44 -19.27 -3.36 -3.41
N ASN A 45 -19.23 -4.69 -3.24
CA ASN A 45 -20.41 -5.53 -3.17
C ASN A 45 -20.10 -6.67 -2.17
N PRO A 46 -19.98 -6.35 -0.87
CA PRO A 46 -19.43 -7.27 0.11
C PRO A 46 -20.34 -8.48 0.26
N ASP A 47 -19.75 -9.65 0.09
CA ASP A 47 -20.35 -10.89 0.56
C ASP A 47 -20.01 -11.09 2.04
N ALA A 48 -20.72 -12.00 2.71
CA ALA A 48 -20.49 -12.27 4.13
C ALA A 48 -19.02 -12.61 4.44
N LEU A 49 -18.33 -13.29 3.52
CA LEU A 49 -16.92 -13.65 3.67
C LEU A 49 -16.00 -12.42 3.68
N ALA A 50 -16.23 -11.46 2.77
CA ALA A 50 -15.45 -10.23 2.72
C ALA A 50 -15.64 -9.37 3.98
N ALA A 51 -16.83 -9.38 4.56
CA ALA A 51 -17.10 -8.68 5.82
C ALA A 51 -16.43 -9.33 7.03
N ASP A 52 -16.47 -10.66 7.14
CA ASP A 52 -15.78 -11.35 8.24
C ASP A 52 -14.27 -11.21 8.10
N ALA A 53 -13.72 -11.34 6.89
CA ALA A 53 -12.31 -11.09 6.63
C ALA A 53 -11.90 -9.62 6.89
N SER A 54 -12.82 -8.67 6.74
CA SER A 54 -12.62 -7.26 7.13
C SER A 54 -12.46 -7.13 8.64
N ARG A 55 -13.40 -7.69 9.41
CA ARG A 55 -13.36 -7.68 10.88
C ARG A 55 -12.10 -8.35 11.43
N ASP A 56 -11.77 -9.54 10.95
CA ASP A 56 -10.59 -10.29 11.39
C ASP A 56 -9.30 -9.48 11.16
N ARG A 57 -9.20 -8.77 10.02
CA ARG A 57 -8.02 -7.94 9.72
C ARG A 57 -7.94 -6.71 10.62
N LEU A 58 -9.07 -6.12 10.99
CA LEU A 58 -9.13 -5.00 11.94
C LEU A 58 -8.76 -5.45 13.36
N ASP A 59 -9.27 -6.60 13.80
CA ASP A 59 -8.92 -7.17 15.10
C ASP A 59 -7.44 -7.52 15.18
N LEU A 60 -6.86 -8.12 14.14
CA LEU A 60 -5.41 -8.38 14.06
C LEU A 60 -4.58 -7.08 14.11
N ALA A 61 -5.01 -6.02 13.42
CA ALA A 61 -4.32 -4.73 13.45
C ALA A 61 -4.43 -4.07 14.84
N LYS A 62 -5.58 -4.20 15.50
CA LYS A 62 -5.79 -3.73 16.87
C LYS A 62 -4.91 -4.47 17.86
N ASP A 63 -4.85 -5.79 17.79
CA ASP A 63 -4.02 -6.63 18.65
C ASP A 63 -2.52 -6.36 18.44
N ALA A 64 -2.12 -6.06 17.20
CA ALA A 64 -0.76 -5.62 16.88
C ALA A 64 -0.45 -4.18 17.37
N GLY A 65 -1.46 -3.44 17.84
CA GLY A 65 -1.34 -2.04 18.25
C GLY A 65 -1.02 -1.10 17.09
N SER A 66 -1.60 -1.38 15.91
CA SER A 66 -1.39 -0.64 14.67
C SER A 66 -2.69 -0.26 13.95
N LEU A 67 -3.87 -0.47 14.56
CA LEU A 67 -5.18 -0.28 13.93
C LEU A 67 -5.33 1.06 13.20
N GLU A 68 -5.13 2.18 13.90
CA GLU A 68 -5.30 3.51 13.32
C GLU A 68 -4.34 3.75 12.17
N MET A 69 -3.10 3.28 12.32
CA MET A 69 -2.09 3.41 11.28
C MET A 69 -2.33 2.49 10.09
N ALA A 70 -2.89 1.31 10.32
CA ALA A 70 -3.28 0.37 9.29
C ALA A 70 -4.41 0.94 8.43
N LEU A 71 -5.44 1.51 9.08
CA LEU A 71 -6.54 2.20 8.40
C LEU A 71 -6.06 3.41 7.61
N ASP A 72 -5.28 4.29 8.24
CA ASP A 72 -4.71 5.48 7.58
C ASP A 72 -3.82 5.10 6.40
N THR A 73 -2.99 4.06 6.54
CA THR A 73 -2.15 3.58 5.44
C THR A 73 -2.99 3.03 4.28
N ALA A 74 -4.02 2.24 4.57
CA ALA A 74 -4.91 1.69 3.54
C ALA A 74 -5.65 2.80 2.78
N GLU A 75 -6.09 3.85 3.49
CA GLU A 75 -6.72 5.04 2.92
C GLU A 75 -5.72 5.83 2.06
N ALA A 76 -4.52 6.11 2.60
CA ALA A 76 -3.50 6.91 1.94
C ALA A 76 -2.99 6.27 0.64
N ILE A 77 -2.86 4.95 0.61
CA ILE A 77 -2.51 4.25 -0.64
C ILE A 77 -3.72 4.07 -1.56
N GLN A 78 -4.95 4.34 -1.09
CA GLN A 78 -6.20 4.03 -1.77
C GLN A 78 -6.27 2.54 -2.15
N ALA A 79 -6.23 1.67 -1.15
CA ALA A 79 -6.23 0.22 -1.36
C ALA A 79 -7.46 -0.22 -2.17
N ALA A 80 -7.22 -0.83 -3.33
CA ALA A 80 -8.27 -1.16 -4.29
C ALA A 80 -9.05 -2.44 -3.95
N ASP A 81 -8.40 -3.37 -3.25
CA ASP A 81 -8.92 -4.70 -2.96
C ASP A 81 -8.43 -5.25 -1.60
N GLY A 82 -8.88 -6.46 -1.26
CA GLY A 82 -8.53 -7.11 0.00
C GLY A 82 -7.03 -7.39 0.18
N LEU A 83 -6.30 -7.70 -0.88
CA LEU A 83 -4.85 -7.95 -0.82
C LEU A 83 -4.09 -6.65 -0.60
N GLU A 84 -4.46 -5.57 -1.29
CA GLU A 84 -3.85 -4.26 -1.05
C GLU A 84 -4.11 -3.76 0.38
N ARG A 85 -5.31 -4.00 0.93
CA ARG A 85 -5.61 -3.69 2.35
C ARG A 85 -4.77 -4.53 3.31
N MET A 86 -4.66 -5.85 3.07
CA MET A 86 -3.77 -6.72 3.86
C MET A 86 -2.31 -6.23 3.83
N LEU A 87 -1.81 -5.86 2.64
CA LEU A 87 -0.46 -5.33 2.49
C LEU A 87 -0.32 -3.99 3.22
N ALA A 88 -1.30 -3.09 3.13
CA ALA A 88 -1.30 -1.83 3.86
C ALA A 88 -1.22 -2.03 5.38
N HIS A 89 -2.02 -2.96 5.92
CA HIS A 89 -2.02 -3.27 7.36
C HIS A 89 -0.67 -3.87 7.80
N GLN A 90 -0.08 -4.74 6.97
CA GLN A 90 1.26 -5.29 7.22
C GLN A 90 2.34 -4.21 7.19
N LEU A 91 2.29 -3.29 6.22
CA LEU A 91 3.21 -2.17 6.10
C LEU A 91 3.11 -1.24 7.31
N ALA A 92 1.89 -0.86 7.71
CA ALA A 92 1.65 -0.05 8.91
C ALA A 92 2.20 -0.73 10.17
N THR A 93 1.95 -2.03 10.33
CA THR A 93 2.45 -2.81 11.47
C THR A 93 3.96 -2.89 11.49
N ALA A 94 4.59 -3.14 10.33
CA ALA A 94 6.05 -3.14 10.21
C ALA A 94 6.65 -1.77 10.56
N HIS A 95 6.01 -0.69 10.13
CA HIS A 95 6.42 0.68 10.47
C HIS A 95 6.33 0.93 11.98
N VAL A 96 5.18 0.64 12.61
CA VAL A 96 4.99 0.82 14.06
C VAL A 96 6.01 0.01 14.85
N ALA A 97 6.24 -1.26 14.49
CA ALA A 97 7.22 -2.11 15.14
C ALA A 97 8.66 -1.59 14.96
N ALA A 98 9.00 -1.08 13.77
CA ALA A 98 10.29 -0.46 13.51
C ALA A 98 10.50 0.76 14.40
N MET A 99 9.53 1.68 14.45
CA MET A 99 9.63 2.89 15.26
C MET A 99 9.73 2.57 16.75
N LYS A 100 9.01 1.57 17.25
CA LYS A 100 9.14 1.07 18.63
C LYS A 100 10.54 0.48 18.88
N ALA A 101 11.09 -0.32 17.96
CA ALA A 101 12.44 -0.85 18.07
C ALA A 101 13.49 0.28 18.11
N ALA A 102 13.35 1.30 17.26
CA ALA A 102 14.24 2.47 17.25
C ALA A 102 14.16 3.26 18.57
N ALA A 103 12.98 3.42 19.15
CA ALA A 103 12.80 4.07 20.45
C ALA A 103 13.50 3.30 21.58
N VAL A 104 13.32 1.97 21.65
CA VAL A 104 13.99 1.12 22.64
C VAL A 104 15.51 1.14 22.43
N MET A 105 15.98 1.10 21.18
CA MET A 105 17.40 1.25 20.86
C MET A 105 17.97 2.55 21.45
N GLY A 106 17.30 3.68 21.25
CA GLY A 106 17.71 4.97 21.82
C GLY A 106 17.79 4.94 23.34
N GLN A 107 16.77 4.37 24.01
CA GLN A 107 16.77 4.21 25.47
C GLN A 107 17.94 3.36 25.98
N GLN A 108 18.30 2.28 25.27
CA GLN A 108 19.42 1.43 25.64
C GLN A 108 20.77 2.14 25.44
N LEU A 109 20.90 2.97 24.42
CA LEU A 109 22.10 3.79 24.20
C LEU A 109 22.24 4.84 25.31
N ASP A 110 21.16 5.55 25.66
CA ASP A 110 21.15 6.51 26.77
C ASP A 110 21.51 5.86 28.12
N TYR A 111 21.05 4.63 28.35
CA TYR A 111 21.38 3.86 29.54
C TYR A 111 22.86 3.42 29.53
N ALA A 112 23.36 2.96 28.38
CA ALA A 112 24.77 2.58 28.21
C ALA A 112 25.74 3.75 28.45
N ASP A 113 25.33 4.99 28.11
CA ASP A 113 26.13 6.19 28.36
C ASP A 113 26.24 6.55 29.85
N ARG A 114 25.29 6.11 30.67
CA ARG A 114 25.23 6.40 32.12
C ARG A 114 25.74 5.25 32.99
N THR A 115 26.10 4.13 32.39
CA THR A 115 26.51 2.90 33.09
C THR A 115 27.91 2.46 32.67
N ILE A 116 28.50 1.55 33.44
CA ILE A 116 29.86 1.04 33.19
C ILE A 116 29.90 -0.48 33.35
N GLY A 117 30.98 -1.09 32.86
CA GLY A 117 31.20 -2.53 33.01
C GLY A 117 30.13 -3.39 32.34
N ALA A 118 29.67 -4.44 33.03
CA ALA A 118 28.76 -5.44 32.49
C ALA A 118 27.39 -4.87 32.09
N GLU A 119 26.87 -3.89 32.82
CA GLU A 119 25.57 -3.27 32.51
C GLU A 119 25.60 -2.49 31.19
N ARG A 120 26.67 -1.70 30.97
CA ARG A 120 26.89 -1.00 29.70
C ARG A 120 26.95 -1.97 28.53
N GLN A 121 27.68 -3.08 28.71
CA GLN A 121 27.79 -4.10 27.67
C GLN A 121 26.42 -4.73 27.36
N ALA A 122 25.62 -5.07 28.37
CA ALA A 122 24.28 -5.63 28.17
C ALA A 122 23.38 -4.65 27.39
N ALA A 123 23.39 -3.37 27.74
CA ALA A 123 22.62 -2.34 27.06
C ALA A 123 23.05 -2.16 25.59
N CYS A 124 24.36 -2.16 25.30
CA CYS A 124 24.86 -2.12 23.93
C CYS A 124 24.42 -3.35 23.10
N VAL A 125 24.37 -4.54 23.72
CA VAL A 125 23.88 -5.77 23.05
C VAL A 125 22.39 -5.64 22.72
N GLU A 126 21.56 -5.17 23.65
CA GLU A 126 20.14 -4.94 23.38
C GLU A 126 19.91 -3.86 22.32
N ALA A 127 20.65 -2.74 22.38
CA ALA A 127 20.61 -1.71 21.34
C ALA A 127 20.94 -2.30 19.95
N THR A 128 21.95 -3.17 19.87
CA THR A 128 22.33 -3.86 18.61
C THR A 128 21.21 -4.79 18.11
N ARG A 129 20.53 -5.52 19.00
CA ARG A 129 19.37 -6.36 18.64
C ARG A 129 18.23 -5.52 18.08
N MET A 130 17.93 -4.39 18.73
CA MET A 130 16.90 -3.46 18.26
C MET A 130 17.25 -2.82 16.92
N ALA A 131 18.52 -2.45 16.70
CA ALA A 131 19.01 -1.96 15.41
C ALA A 131 18.78 -2.99 14.29
N GLY A 132 19.07 -4.27 14.56
CA GLY A 132 18.81 -5.36 13.62
C GLY A 132 17.32 -5.57 13.33
N ALA A 133 16.45 -5.46 14.35
CA ALA A 133 15.00 -5.52 14.16
C ALA A 133 14.50 -4.34 13.30
N PHE A 134 14.94 -3.12 13.62
CA PHE A 134 14.63 -1.91 12.86
C PHE A 134 15.01 -2.05 11.38
N ALA A 135 16.24 -2.48 11.09
CA ALA A 135 16.73 -2.66 9.72
C ALA A 135 15.89 -3.69 8.92
N LYS A 136 15.51 -4.81 9.56
CA LYS A 136 14.68 -5.84 8.90
C LYS A 136 13.26 -5.35 8.62
N LEU A 137 12.65 -4.65 9.57
CA LEU A 137 11.27 -4.15 9.44
C LEU A 137 11.18 -3.01 8.43
N THR A 138 12.12 -2.06 8.45
CA THR A 138 12.21 -1.00 7.44
C THR A 138 12.52 -1.54 6.05
N GLY A 139 13.39 -2.55 5.93
CA GLY A 139 13.63 -3.24 4.67
C GLY A 139 12.36 -3.95 4.14
N SER A 140 11.61 -4.61 5.03
CA SER A 140 10.32 -5.24 4.68
C SER A 140 9.28 -4.21 4.23
N PHE A 141 9.24 -3.04 4.89
CA PHE A 141 8.37 -1.93 4.50
C PHE A 141 8.69 -1.44 3.07
N GLN A 142 9.96 -1.19 2.77
CA GLN A 142 10.40 -0.76 1.44
C GLN A 142 10.09 -1.81 0.36
N ALA A 143 10.33 -3.11 0.66
CA ALA A 143 10.03 -4.20 -0.24
C ALA A 143 8.51 -4.33 -0.50
N GLY A 144 7.67 -4.12 0.52
CA GLY A 144 6.22 -4.09 0.36
C GLY A 144 5.74 -2.92 -0.51
N MET A 145 6.31 -1.72 -0.34
CA MET A 145 6.00 -0.57 -1.22
C MET A 145 6.38 -0.83 -2.68
N GLN A 146 7.52 -1.46 -2.96
CA GLN A 146 7.90 -1.87 -4.31
C GLN A 146 6.97 -2.95 -4.87
N THR A 147 6.50 -3.85 -4.01
CA THR A 147 5.54 -4.90 -4.38
C THR A 147 4.21 -4.29 -4.77
N LEU A 148 3.69 -3.33 -3.98
CA LEU A 148 2.50 -2.56 -4.31
C LEU A 148 2.65 -1.86 -5.68
N GLN A 149 3.77 -1.20 -5.92
CA GLN A 149 4.04 -0.56 -7.21
C GLN A 149 4.01 -1.56 -8.38
N ARG A 150 4.61 -2.75 -8.20
CA ARG A 150 4.63 -3.81 -9.23
C ARG A 150 3.26 -4.42 -9.48
N VAL A 151 2.47 -4.65 -8.43
CA VAL A 151 1.08 -5.12 -8.54
C VAL A 151 0.25 -4.12 -9.33
N ARG A 152 0.34 -2.83 -8.99
CA ARG A 152 -0.41 -1.76 -9.67
C ARG A 152 0.02 -1.50 -11.11
N SER A 153 1.31 -1.66 -11.43
CA SER A 153 1.80 -1.52 -12.81
C SER A 153 1.55 -2.78 -13.66
N GLY A 154 1.00 -3.85 -13.08
CA GLY A 154 0.83 -5.14 -13.74
C GLY A 154 2.16 -5.77 -14.16
N GLY A 155 3.25 -5.46 -13.45
CA GLY A 155 4.60 -5.89 -13.80
C GLY A 155 5.16 -5.28 -15.11
N ARG A 156 4.46 -4.32 -15.73
CA ARG A 156 4.94 -3.65 -16.95
C ARG A 156 5.92 -2.55 -16.58
N GLN A 157 7.20 -2.80 -16.86
CA GLN A 157 8.19 -1.73 -16.98
C GLN A 157 8.14 -1.16 -18.40
N THR A 158 7.42 -0.05 -18.60
CA THR A 158 7.39 0.62 -19.91
C THR A 158 8.71 1.38 -20.11
N VAL A 159 9.67 0.77 -20.81
CA VAL A 159 10.88 1.46 -21.30
C VAL A 159 10.54 2.11 -22.63
N VAL A 160 10.45 3.44 -22.67
CA VAL A 160 10.26 4.19 -23.92
C VAL A 160 11.63 4.32 -24.59
N VAL A 161 11.93 3.46 -25.56
CA VAL A 161 13.11 3.59 -26.41
C VAL A 161 12.79 4.60 -27.51
N GLN A 162 13.30 5.82 -27.37
CA GLN A 162 13.23 6.83 -28.41
C GLN A 162 14.46 6.68 -29.32
N TYR A 163 14.27 6.11 -30.52
CA TYR A 163 15.31 6.12 -31.55
C TYR A 163 15.51 7.56 -32.02
N ASN A 164 16.59 8.20 -31.56
CA ASN A 164 17.00 9.48 -32.10
C ASN A 164 17.89 9.20 -33.32
N THR A 165 17.32 9.27 -34.53
CA THR A 165 18.09 9.12 -35.75
C THR A 165 18.96 10.36 -35.93
N VAL A 166 20.24 10.22 -35.60
CA VAL A 166 21.25 11.24 -35.89
C VAL A 166 21.65 11.09 -37.35
N GLY A 167 21.22 12.02 -38.20
CA GLY A 167 21.72 12.12 -39.58
C GLY A 167 23.21 12.49 -39.61
N GLU A 168 23.88 12.20 -40.72
CA GLU A 168 25.32 12.43 -40.92
C GLU A 168 25.68 13.90 -40.57
N GLY A 169 26.39 14.09 -39.44
CA GLY A 169 26.79 15.40 -38.92
C GLY A 169 26.00 15.98 -37.74
N GLY A 170 24.98 15.30 -37.21
CA GLY A 170 24.27 15.75 -36.00
C GLY A 170 24.98 15.36 -34.70
N GLN A 171 25.16 16.28 -33.75
CA GLN A 171 25.51 15.92 -32.36
C GLN A 171 24.24 15.94 -31.51
N ALA A 172 23.87 14.78 -30.95
CA ALA A 172 22.79 14.69 -29.97
C ALA A 172 23.29 15.12 -28.60
N VAL A 173 23.00 16.36 -28.21
CA VAL A 173 23.19 16.85 -26.83
C VAL A 173 21.92 16.51 -26.04
N ILE A 174 22.01 15.58 -25.09
CA ILE A 174 20.89 15.19 -24.23
C ILE A 174 20.81 16.21 -23.08
N GLY A 175 19.93 17.21 -23.22
CA GLY A 175 19.49 18.05 -22.12
C GLY A 175 18.41 17.32 -21.32
N ALA A 176 18.69 17.00 -20.06
CA ALA A 176 17.69 16.43 -19.16
C ALA A 176 16.61 17.49 -18.89
N GLN A 177 15.43 17.34 -19.49
CA GLN A 177 14.24 18.07 -19.10
C GLN A 177 13.09 17.09 -18.87
N GLN A 178 12.84 16.82 -17.60
CA GLN A 178 11.60 16.24 -17.14
C GLN A 178 10.49 17.29 -17.32
N HIS A 179 9.47 16.96 -18.10
CA HIS A 179 8.17 17.60 -17.94
C HIS A 179 7.02 16.59 -18.06
N VAL A 180 6.22 16.63 -17.00
CA VAL A 180 5.00 15.88 -16.71
C VAL A 180 3.87 16.31 -17.66
N GLY A 181 3.01 15.35 -18.01
CA GLY A 181 1.99 15.46 -19.05
C GLY A 181 0.76 16.30 -18.75
N GLY A 182 -0.13 16.28 -19.74
CA GLY A 182 -1.48 16.88 -19.79
C GLY A 182 -1.77 17.15 -21.27
N GLY A 183 -2.79 16.62 -21.93
CA GLY A 183 -4.16 16.33 -21.54
C GLY A 183 -5.00 16.87 -22.71
N GLY A 184 -5.69 15.97 -23.43
CA GLY A 184 -6.09 16.21 -24.84
C GLY A 184 -7.35 17.03 -25.09
N ARG A 185 -7.73 17.13 -26.37
CA ARG A 185 -9.14 17.08 -26.81
C ARG A 185 -9.30 16.86 -28.32
N ARG A 186 -10.12 15.85 -28.65
CA ARG A 186 -10.71 15.56 -29.97
C ARG A 186 -11.63 16.69 -30.46
N ARG A 187 -11.64 16.97 -31.77
CA ARG A 187 -12.87 17.16 -32.58
C ARG A 187 -12.53 17.03 -34.07
N LYS A 188 -12.89 15.91 -34.69
CA LYS A 188 -14.05 15.68 -35.59
C LYS A 188 -13.85 16.27 -36.99
N GLY A 189 -13.61 15.38 -37.95
CA GLY A 189 -13.52 15.70 -39.37
C GLY A 189 -14.84 16.13 -40.00
N ARG A 190 -14.70 16.86 -41.11
CA ARG A 190 -15.66 17.07 -42.20
C ARG A 190 -14.80 17.59 -43.36
N GLY A 191 -14.49 16.79 -44.36
CA GLY A 191 -15.34 16.63 -45.54
C GLY A 191 -14.98 17.73 -46.54
N GLY A 192 -14.14 17.42 -47.54
CA GLY A 192 -13.73 18.38 -48.57
C GLY A 192 -14.78 18.56 -49.66
N GLN A 193 -14.76 19.73 -50.32
CA GLN A 193 -15.12 19.91 -51.73
C GLN A 193 -14.81 21.33 -52.21
N GLY A 194 -14.21 21.41 -53.41
CA GLY A 194 -14.44 22.48 -54.39
C GLY A 194 -13.50 23.69 -54.33
N ALA A 195 -12.51 23.74 -55.22
CA ALA A 195 -12.55 24.40 -56.53
C ALA A 195 -11.15 24.32 -57.18
#